data_AF-A0A7K8YNR0-F1
#
_entry.id   AF-A0A7K8YNR0-F1
#
_cell.length_a   1.000
_cell.length_b   1.000
_cell.length_c   1.000
_cell.angle_alpha   90.00
_cell.angle_beta   90.00
_cell.angle_gamma   90.00
#
_symmetry.space_group_name_H-M   'P 1'
#
loop_
_entity.id
_entity.type
_entity.pdbx_description
1 polymer ?
#
loop_
_entity_poly.entity_id
_entity_poly.type
_entity_poly.pdbx_seq_one_letter_code
_entity_poly.pdbx_strand_id
1 'polypeptide(L)'
;TYFTLQGFSHLAALQVFLFVEILLVFLITMTGNFLIIIVATTDPALHTPMYYFLKNLAFMEICFTLDIVPKMLVDLLLERKVISFPACALQLCLVILLLTSECFLLGAMAYDRYMAICHPLHYVVGMNSRVCFHMVITCWIAAIPFSIGLTTWLFSFPFCGSKEIEHFFCDIAPLLDLVCSDTYLFKLLLFMATVVIFLIPFALTAASYIQITHTILQIPAAKGRCKAFSTCAAHLVVVTLFYCTAGLVHLKPKSSLWARSRKLVALSYTVVTPMLNPIIYSLRNTEVKLALRK
;
A
#
# COMPACT_ATOMS: atom_id res chain seq x y z
N THR A 1 24.44 -16.32 6.63
CA THR A 1 24.59 -14.94 7.15
C THR A 1 23.26 -14.46 7.69
N TYR A 2 23.24 -13.78 8.84
CA TYR A 2 22.02 -13.29 9.50
C TYR A 2 22.12 -11.79 9.74
N PHE A 3 20.98 -11.11 9.75
CA PHE A 3 20.82 -9.73 10.20
C PHE A 3 20.07 -9.71 11.54
N THR A 4 20.39 -8.71 12.37
CA THR A 4 19.72 -8.45 13.65
C THR A 4 18.83 -7.20 13.49
N LEU A 5 17.53 -7.32 13.69
CA LEU A 5 16.56 -6.23 13.61
C LEU A 5 16.49 -5.49 14.95
N GLN A 6 16.94 -4.25 15.01
CA GLN A 6 16.95 -3.45 16.23
C GLN A 6 15.60 -2.79 16.57
N GLY A 7 14.59 -2.85 15.69
CA GLY A 7 13.17 -2.51 15.94
C GLY A 7 12.90 -1.49 17.07
N PHE A 8 12.19 -1.93 18.11
CA PHE A 8 11.84 -1.15 19.33
C PHE A 8 12.72 -1.46 20.55
N SER A 9 13.98 -1.85 20.36
CA SER A 9 14.85 -2.33 21.46
C SER A 9 15.09 -1.28 22.56
N HIS A 10 15.01 0.02 22.24
CA HIS A 10 15.10 1.12 23.21
C HIS A 10 13.87 1.24 24.13
N LEU A 11 12.75 0.57 23.79
CA LEU A 11 11.48 0.64 24.52
C LEU A 11 11.18 -0.68 25.24
N ALA A 12 12.21 -1.31 25.83
CA ALA A 12 12.08 -2.60 26.52
C ALA A 12 10.91 -2.64 27.53
N ALA A 13 10.72 -1.55 28.30
CA ALA A 13 9.62 -1.42 29.26
C ALA A 13 8.21 -1.37 28.64
N LEU A 14 8.09 -1.06 27.35
CA LEU A 14 6.84 -0.92 26.60
C LEU A 14 6.62 -2.05 25.58
N GLN A 15 7.49 -3.07 25.52
CA GLN A 15 7.38 -4.13 24.52
C GLN A 15 6.04 -4.87 24.59
N VAL A 16 5.54 -5.17 25.78
CA VAL A 16 4.24 -5.84 25.97
C VAL A 16 3.09 -4.94 25.49
N PHE A 17 3.15 -3.64 25.81
CA PHE A 17 2.16 -2.68 25.35
C PHE A 17 2.15 -2.55 23.82
N LEU A 18 3.33 -2.40 23.21
CA LEU A 18 3.49 -2.35 21.75
C LEU A 18 3.03 -3.64 21.07
N PHE A 19 3.30 -4.80 21.67
CA PHE A 19 2.83 -6.09 21.17
C PHE A 19 1.30 -6.14 21.12
N VAL A 20 0.63 -5.74 22.21
CA VAL A 20 -0.84 -5.75 22.30
C VAL A 20 -1.44 -4.79 21.27
N GLU A 21 -0.92 -3.56 21.16
CA GLU A 21 -1.38 -2.57 20.18
C GLU A 21 -1.20 -3.05 18.74
N ILE A 22 -0.02 -3.56 18.38
CA ILE A 22 0.26 -4.06 17.04
C ILE A 22 -0.59 -5.29 16.72
N LEU A 23 -0.80 -6.19 17.68
CA LEU A 23 -1.66 -7.36 17.53
C LEU A 23 -3.12 -6.94 17.31
N LEU A 24 -3.60 -5.95 18.05
CA LEU A 24 -4.96 -5.44 17.88
C LEU A 24 -5.14 -4.86 16.48
N VAL A 25 -4.21 -4.01 16.04
CA VAL A 25 -4.26 -3.44 14.68
C VAL A 25 -4.17 -4.53 13.62
N PHE A 26 -3.29 -5.52 13.80
CA PHE A 26 -3.20 -6.68 12.91
C PHE A 26 -4.54 -7.38 12.75
N LEU A 27 -5.21 -7.72 13.86
CA LEU A 27 -6.50 -8.40 13.84
C LEU A 27 -7.57 -7.54 13.15
N ILE A 28 -7.63 -6.24 13.46
CA ILE A 28 -8.59 -5.32 12.83
C ILE A 28 -8.37 -5.24 11.32
N THR A 29 -7.12 -5.06 10.87
CA THR A 29 -6.77 -4.99 9.45
C THR A 29 -7.10 -6.28 8.72
N MET A 30 -6.74 -7.43 9.29
CA MET A 30 -7.03 -8.74 8.70
C MET A 30 -8.54 -8.98 8.61
N THR A 31 -9.28 -8.77 9.71
CA THR A 31 -10.73 -8.95 9.72
C THR A 31 -11.42 -8.01 8.75
N GLY A 32 -11.03 -6.73 8.70
CA GLY A 32 -11.59 -5.75 7.78
C GLY A 32 -11.39 -6.13 6.31
N ASN A 33 -10.18 -6.54 5.94
CA ASN A 33 -9.88 -6.92 4.57
C ASN A 33 -10.50 -8.26 4.17
N PHE A 34 -10.54 -9.25 5.07
CA PHE A 34 -11.29 -10.50 4.81
C PHE A 34 -12.77 -10.22 4.62
N LEU A 35 -13.36 -9.34 5.44
CA LEU A 35 -14.76 -8.98 5.34
C LEU A 35 -15.07 -8.30 3.99
N ILE A 36 -14.19 -7.41 3.51
CA ILE A 36 -14.32 -6.84 2.16
C ILE A 36 -14.33 -7.94 1.10
N ILE A 37 -13.38 -8.89 1.17
CA ILE A 37 -13.30 -9.98 0.19
C ILE A 37 -14.57 -10.83 0.23
N ILE A 38 -15.04 -11.22 1.41
CA ILE A 38 -16.25 -12.01 1.58
C ILE A 38 -17.45 -11.25 1.00
N VAL A 39 -17.72 -10.04 1.47
CA VAL A 39 -18.87 -9.24 1.06
C VAL A 39 -18.87 -8.96 -0.44
N ALA A 40 -17.71 -8.59 -1.01
CA ALA A 40 -17.58 -8.35 -2.45
C ALA A 40 -17.69 -9.62 -3.31
N THR A 41 -17.53 -10.81 -2.73
CA THR A 41 -17.70 -12.08 -3.45
C THR A 41 -19.12 -12.64 -3.29
N THR A 42 -19.70 -12.54 -2.10
CA THR A 42 -20.98 -13.17 -1.77
C THR A 42 -22.20 -12.34 -2.13
N ASP A 43 -22.13 -11.00 -2.09
CA ASP A 43 -23.28 -10.15 -2.43
C ASP A 43 -23.29 -9.81 -3.93
N PRO A 44 -24.28 -10.31 -4.70
CA PRO A 44 -24.38 -10.01 -6.13
C PRO A 44 -24.57 -8.52 -6.44
N ALA A 45 -25.12 -7.74 -5.50
CA ALA A 45 -25.27 -6.29 -5.66
C ALA A 45 -23.92 -5.57 -5.73
N LEU A 46 -22.85 -6.21 -5.25
CA LEU A 46 -21.50 -5.68 -5.23
C LEU A 46 -20.63 -6.23 -6.36
N HIS A 47 -21.17 -7.00 -7.30
CA HIS A 47 -20.43 -7.52 -8.46
C HIS A 47 -20.20 -6.43 -9.52
N THR A 48 -19.54 -5.34 -9.11
CA THR A 48 -19.14 -4.24 -10.00
C THR A 48 -17.61 -4.18 -10.14
N PRO A 49 -17.09 -3.60 -11.24
CA PRO A 49 -15.66 -3.39 -11.47
C PRO A 49 -14.90 -2.81 -10.26
N MET A 50 -15.45 -1.80 -9.59
CA MET A 50 -14.83 -1.18 -8.42
C MET A 50 -14.62 -2.16 -7.27
N TYR A 51 -15.62 -2.99 -6.93
CA TYR A 51 -15.48 -3.98 -5.86
C TYR A 51 -14.56 -5.13 -6.29
N TYR A 52 -14.46 -5.43 -7.58
CA TYR A 52 -13.45 -6.36 -8.09
C TYR A 52 -12.03 -5.84 -7.84
N PHE A 53 -11.75 -4.56 -8.09
CA PHE A 53 -10.47 -3.95 -7.72
C PHE A 53 -10.28 -3.89 -6.20
N LEU A 54 -11.31 -3.50 -5.45
CA LEU A 54 -11.25 -3.42 -4.00
C LEU A 54 -10.92 -4.77 -3.34
N LYS A 55 -11.47 -5.87 -3.86
CA LYS A 55 -11.13 -7.22 -3.41
C LYS A 55 -9.64 -7.54 -3.61
N ASN A 56 -9.07 -7.13 -4.74
CA ASN A 56 -7.65 -7.33 -5.02
C ASN A 56 -6.77 -6.44 -4.14
N LEU A 57 -7.21 -5.21 -3.88
CA LEU A 57 -6.54 -4.29 -2.94
C LEU A 57 -6.52 -4.90 -1.53
N ALA A 58 -7.66 -5.39 -1.05
CA ALA A 58 -7.76 -6.06 0.25
C ALA A 58 -6.86 -7.31 0.35
N PHE A 59 -6.76 -8.08 -0.74
CA PHE A 59 -5.83 -9.21 -0.80
C PHE A 59 -4.36 -8.77 -0.72
N MET A 60 -3.97 -7.72 -1.45
CA MET A 60 -2.61 -7.15 -1.37
C MET A 60 -2.29 -6.66 0.05
N GLU A 61 -3.22 -5.97 0.70
CA GLU A 61 -3.08 -5.48 2.08
C GLU A 61 -2.91 -6.63 3.09
N ILE A 62 -3.65 -7.73 2.92
CA ILE A 62 -3.48 -8.95 3.72
C ILE A 62 -2.08 -9.52 3.53
N CYS A 63 -1.64 -9.71 2.28
CA CYS A 63 -0.31 -10.25 1.98
C CYS A 63 0.79 -9.36 2.58
N PHE A 64 0.66 -8.05 2.44
CA PHE A 64 1.62 -7.08 2.94
C PHE A 64 1.69 -7.07 4.46
N THR A 65 0.53 -7.12 5.11
CA THR A 65 0.42 -7.20 6.57
C THR A 65 1.04 -8.51 7.09
N LEU A 66 0.79 -9.64 6.42
CA LEU A 66 1.35 -10.94 6.78
C LEU A 66 2.87 -11.05 6.56
N ASP A 67 3.43 -10.30 5.63
CA ASP A 67 4.87 -10.29 5.36
C ASP A 67 5.67 -9.55 6.45
N ILE A 68 5.08 -8.49 7.04
CA ILE A 68 5.75 -7.62 8.02
C ILE A 68 5.35 -7.97 9.47
N VAL A 69 4.05 -7.99 9.76
CA VAL A 69 3.54 -7.90 11.14
C VAL A 69 3.78 -9.15 11.98
N PRO A 70 3.60 -10.39 11.48
CA PRO A 70 3.89 -11.60 12.26
C PRO A 70 5.35 -11.65 12.75
N LYS A 71 6.31 -11.30 11.88
CA LYS A 71 7.72 -11.26 12.25
C LYS A 71 7.99 -10.15 13.28
N MET A 72 7.41 -8.97 13.08
CA MET A 72 7.50 -7.87 14.06
C MET A 72 6.95 -8.27 15.44
N LEU A 73 5.82 -8.97 15.50
CA LEU A 73 5.24 -9.46 16.75
C LEU A 73 6.15 -10.47 17.47
N VAL A 74 6.73 -11.41 16.73
CA VAL A 74 7.70 -12.37 17.26
C VAL A 74 8.96 -11.65 17.77
N ASP A 75 9.47 -10.68 17.01
CA ASP A 75 10.66 -9.90 17.39
C ASP A 75 10.42 -8.95 18.56
N LEU A 76 9.16 -8.65 18.91
CA LEU A 76 8.83 -7.92 20.14
C LEU A 76 8.95 -8.79 21.39
N LEU A 77 8.73 -10.10 21.27
CA LEU A 77 8.77 -11.06 22.38
C LEU A 77 10.14 -11.72 22.57
N LEU A 78 10.96 -11.80 21.51
CA LEU A 78 12.27 -12.44 21.55
C LEU A 78 13.41 -11.45 21.87
N GLU A 79 14.38 -11.91 22.67
CA GLU A 79 15.62 -11.17 22.94
C GLU A 79 16.53 -11.11 21.71
N ARG A 80 16.55 -12.18 20.88
CA ARG A 80 17.30 -12.24 19.61
C ARG A 80 16.38 -12.04 18.41
N LYS A 81 16.47 -10.87 17.82
CA LYS A 81 15.65 -10.44 16.68
C LYS A 81 16.40 -10.69 15.38
N VAL A 82 16.55 -11.96 14.99
CA VAL A 82 17.35 -12.33 13.81
C VAL A 82 16.48 -12.67 12.60
N ILE A 83 16.95 -12.27 11.42
CA ILE A 83 16.40 -12.66 10.11
C ILE A 83 17.54 -13.18 9.24
N SER A 84 17.31 -14.25 8.49
CA SER A 84 18.31 -14.75 7.56
C SER A 84 18.41 -13.83 6.35
N PHE A 85 19.60 -13.78 5.74
CA PHE A 85 19.82 -13.02 4.50
C PHE A 85 18.78 -13.32 3.39
N PRO A 86 18.49 -14.60 3.04
CA PRO A 86 17.48 -14.88 2.02
C PRO A 86 16.05 -14.53 2.46
N ALA A 87 15.71 -14.67 3.74
CA ALA A 87 14.39 -14.25 4.24
C ALA A 87 14.23 -12.73 4.17
N CYS A 88 15.29 -11.97 4.46
CA CYS A 88 15.32 -10.52 4.33
C CYS A 88 15.16 -10.06 2.87
N ALA A 89 15.84 -10.75 1.94
CA ALA A 89 15.69 -10.49 0.51
C ALA A 89 14.26 -10.78 0.02
N LEU A 90 13.68 -11.91 0.46
CA LEU A 90 12.32 -12.26 0.10
C LEU A 90 11.30 -11.26 0.64
N GLN A 91 11.41 -10.90 1.93
CA GLN A 91 10.54 -9.90 2.56
C GLN A 91 10.63 -8.56 1.80
N LEU A 92 11.83 -8.08 1.51
CA LEU A 92 11.99 -6.82 0.76
C LEU A 92 11.36 -6.90 -0.64
N CYS A 93 11.56 -8.01 -1.36
CA CYS A 93 10.98 -8.24 -2.68
C CYS A 93 9.44 -8.21 -2.62
N LEU A 94 8.83 -8.88 -1.63
CA LEU A 94 7.39 -8.88 -1.46
C LEU A 94 6.85 -7.49 -1.11
N VAL A 95 7.51 -6.76 -0.20
CA VAL A 95 7.17 -5.37 0.13
C VAL A 95 7.16 -4.49 -1.13
N ILE A 96 8.23 -4.50 -1.92
CA ILE A 96 8.33 -3.65 -3.12
C ILE A 96 7.25 -4.03 -4.14
N LEU A 97 7.03 -5.33 -4.34
CA LEU A 97 6.02 -5.84 -5.27
C LEU A 97 4.63 -5.36 -4.88
N LEU A 98 4.24 -5.56 -3.62
CA LEU A 98 2.90 -5.24 -3.13
C LEU A 98 2.63 -3.73 -3.16
N LEU A 99 3.57 -2.90 -2.68
CA LEU A 99 3.43 -1.44 -2.73
C LEU A 99 3.29 -0.92 -4.16
N THR A 100 4.12 -1.44 -5.08
CA THR A 100 4.11 -0.99 -6.48
C THR A 100 2.81 -1.42 -7.17
N SER A 101 2.35 -2.65 -6.95
CA SER A 101 1.08 -3.12 -7.48
C SER A 101 -0.11 -2.36 -6.90
N GLU A 102 -0.09 -2.00 -5.61
CA GLU A 102 -1.11 -1.17 -4.97
C GLU A 102 -1.20 0.21 -5.63
N CYS A 103 -0.07 0.89 -5.89
CA CYS A 103 -0.04 2.16 -6.61
C CYS A 103 -0.77 2.07 -7.97
N PHE A 104 -0.47 1.03 -8.75
CA PHE A 104 -1.08 0.83 -10.06
C PHE A 104 -2.57 0.49 -9.95
N LEU A 105 -2.95 -0.30 -8.96
CA LEU A 105 -4.34 -0.67 -8.72
C LEU A 105 -5.19 0.55 -8.31
N LEU A 106 -4.66 1.45 -7.48
CA LEU A 106 -5.31 2.73 -7.17
C LEU A 106 -5.52 3.59 -8.42
N GLY A 107 -4.55 3.59 -9.35
CA GLY A 107 -4.71 4.22 -10.66
C GLY A 107 -5.84 3.58 -11.49
N ALA A 108 -5.93 2.26 -11.52
CA ALA A 108 -7.01 1.53 -12.19
C ALA A 108 -8.39 1.85 -11.59
N MET A 109 -8.48 1.97 -10.25
CA MET A 109 -9.69 2.38 -9.55
C MET A 109 -10.07 3.84 -9.87
N ALA A 110 -9.09 4.75 -10.02
CA ALA A 110 -9.35 6.11 -10.50
C ALA A 110 -9.94 6.11 -11.91
N TYR A 111 -9.39 5.29 -12.80
CA TYR A 111 -9.86 5.13 -14.17
C TYR A 111 -11.29 4.56 -14.25
N ASP A 112 -11.60 3.57 -13.41
CA ASP A 112 -12.96 3.04 -13.26
C ASP A 112 -13.96 4.15 -12.91
N ARG A 113 -13.66 4.96 -11.89
CA ARG A 113 -14.51 6.09 -11.48
C ARG A 113 -14.66 7.12 -12.60
N TYR A 114 -13.59 7.39 -13.34
CA TYR A 114 -13.63 8.28 -14.51
C TYR A 114 -14.55 7.76 -15.59
N MET A 115 -14.45 6.48 -15.98
CA MET A 115 -15.34 5.87 -16.97
C MET A 115 -16.79 5.87 -16.51
N ALA A 116 -17.06 5.56 -15.24
CA ALA A 116 -18.41 5.51 -14.69
C ALA A 116 -19.12 6.87 -14.70
N ILE A 117 -18.39 7.97 -14.47
CA ILE A 117 -18.98 9.32 -14.32
C ILE A 117 -18.89 10.13 -15.62
N CYS A 118 -17.72 10.15 -16.27
CA CYS A 118 -17.48 11.00 -17.43
C CYS A 118 -17.98 10.37 -18.73
N HIS A 119 -18.04 9.02 -18.81
CA HIS A 119 -18.42 8.29 -20.02
C HIS A 119 -19.45 7.18 -19.75
N PRO A 120 -20.60 7.49 -19.13
CA PRO A 120 -21.55 6.49 -18.64
C PRO A 120 -22.09 5.56 -19.74
N LEU A 121 -22.26 6.04 -20.98
CA LEU A 121 -22.74 5.24 -22.11
C LEU A 121 -21.72 4.18 -22.57
N HIS A 122 -20.43 4.43 -22.37
CA HIS A 122 -19.36 3.51 -22.76
C HIS A 122 -18.87 2.64 -21.60
N TYR A 123 -19.27 2.94 -20.36
CA TYR A 123 -18.79 2.25 -19.15
C TYR A 123 -18.97 0.74 -19.21
N VAL A 124 -20.14 0.24 -19.64
CA VAL A 124 -20.43 -1.21 -19.65
C VAL A 124 -19.50 -1.97 -20.62
N VAL A 125 -19.15 -1.34 -21.75
CA VAL A 125 -18.24 -1.94 -22.75
C VAL A 125 -16.78 -1.78 -22.30
N GLY A 126 -16.43 -0.61 -21.77
CA GLY A 126 -15.06 -0.25 -21.37
C GLY A 126 -14.59 -0.86 -20.06
N MET A 127 -15.49 -1.17 -19.13
CA MET A 127 -15.19 -1.72 -17.80
C MET A 127 -15.94 -3.04 -17.57
N ASN A 128 -15.82 -3.98 -18.51
CA ASN A 128 -16.32 -5.34 -18.33
C ASN A 128 -15.33 -6.20 -17.52
N SER A 129 -15.77 -7.37 -17.05
CA SER A 129 -14.97 -8.27 -16.20
C SER A 129 -13.64 -8.68 -16.83
N ARG A 130 -13.57 -8.84 -18.16
CA ARG A 130 -12.33 -9.22 -18.85
C ARG A 130 -11.33 -8.07 -18.84
N VAL A 131 -11.78 -6.84 -19.07
CA VAL A 131 -10.91 -5.66 -18.98
C VAL A 131 -10.40 -5.49 -17.55
N CYS A 132 -11.28 -5.59 -16.54
CA CYS A 132 -10.90 -5.48 -15.14
C CYS A 132 -9.87 -6.55 -14.74
N PHE A 133 -10.07 -7.79 -15.18
CA PHE A 133 -9.11 -8.89 -14.97
C PHE A 133 -7.75 -8.59 -15.60
N HIS A 134 -7.72 -8.12 -16.85
CA HIS A 134 -6.47 -7.73 -17.50
C HIS A 134 -5.78 -6.58 -16.77
N MET A 135 -6.52 -5.54 -16.34
CA MET A 135 -5.95 -4.43 -15.58
C MET A 135 -5.30 -4.90 -14.27
N VAL A 136 -5.97 -5.77 -13.51
CA VAL A 136 -5.41 -6.34 -12.28
C VAL A 136 -4.14 -7.13 -12.56
N ILE A 137 -4.16 -8.03 -13.55
CA ILE A 137 -2.98 -8.81 -13.93
C ILE A 137 -1.83 -7.90 -14.33
N THR A 138 -2.10 -6.86 -15.12
CA THR A 138 -1.07 -5.90 -15.51
C THR A 138 -0.49 -5.16 -14.29
N CYS A 139 -1.30 -4.80 -13.29
CA CYS A 139 -0.79 -4.19 -12.05
C CYS A 139 0.18 -5.11 -11.28
N TRP A 140 -0.09 -6.41 -11.25
CA TRP A 140 0.82 -7.41 -10.66
C TRP A 140 2.08 -7.58 -11.49
N ILE A 141 1.93 -7.90 -12.79
CA ILE A 141 3.06 -8.22 -13.66
C ILE A 141 4.00 -7.03 -13.83
N ALA A 142 3.48 -5.80 -13.93
CA ALA A 142 4.31 -4.60 -14.09
C ALA A 142 5.23 -4.33 -12.89
N ALA A 143 4.85 -4.76 -11.69
CA ALA A 143 5.64 -4.57 -10.47
C ALA A 143 6.77 -5.61 -10.30
N ILE A 144 6.65 -6.79 -10.93
CA ILE A 144 7.60 -7.91 -10.77
C ILE A 144 9.03 -7.55 -11.20
N PRO A 145 9.29 -7.03 -12.42
CA PRO A 145 10.65 -6.73 -12.86
C PRO A 145 11.32 -5.68 -11.98
N PHE A 146 10.56 -4.68 -11.55
CA PHE A 146 11.05 -3.63 -10.66
C PHE A 146 11.45 -4.21 -9.29
N SER A 147 10.56 -5.01 -8.68
CA SER A 147 10.83 -5.62 -7.37
C SER A 147 12.02 -6.58 -7.39
N ILE A 148 12.04 -7.53 -8.35
CA ILE A 148 13.13 -8.50 -8.47
C ILE A 148 14.44 -7.80 -8.82
N GLY A 149 14.43 -6.90 -9.81
CA GLY A 149 15.63 -6.19 -10.25
C GLY A 149 16.23 -5.34 -9.14
N LEU A 150 15.40 -4.60 -8.41
CA LEU A 150 15.86 -3.74 -7.31
C LEU A 150 16.41 -4.58 -6.15
N THR A 151 15.71 -5.65 -5.77
CA THR A 151 16.14 -6.54 -4.67
C THR A 151 17.42 -7.27 -5.02
N THR A 152 17.51 -7.87 -6.21
CA THR A 152 18.70 -8.61 -6.64
C THR A 152 19.92 -7.70 -6.76
N TRP A 153 19.74 -6.47 -7.23
CA TRP A 153 20.82 -5.49 -7.27
C TRP A 153 21.25 -5.04 -5.86
N LEU A 154 20.32 -4.78 -4.95
CA LEU A 154 20.68 -4.43 -3.58
C LEU A 154 21.46 -5.56 -2.89
N PHE A 155 21.01 -6.80 -3.07
CA PHE A 155 21.61 -7.97 -2.42
C PHE A 155 22.88 -8.49 -3.11
N SER A 156 23.25 -7.95 -4.28
CA SER A 156 24.55 -8.24 -4.91
C SER A 156 25.70 -7.39 -4.35
N PHE A 157 25.39 -6.32 -3.62
CA PHE A 157 26.41 -5.50 -2.95
C PHE A 157 27.06 -6.22 -1.75
N PRO A 158 28.33 -5.90 -1.43
CA PRO A 158 28.98 -6.39 -0.22
C PRO A 158 28.43 -5.68 1.03
N PHE A 159 27.93 -6.46 1.99
CA PHE A 159 27.51 -5.99 3.32
C PHE A 159 28.63 -6.22 4.33
N CYS A 160 29.16 -5.16 4.92
CA CYS A 160 30.28 -5.25 5.89
C CYS A 160 30.14 -4.35 7.13
N GLY A 161 29.01 -3.66 7.29
CA GLY A 161 28.65 -3.07 8.59
C GLY A 161 28.39 -4.12 9.67
N SER A 162 28.20 -3.68 10.93
CA SER A 162 27.52 -4.50 11.94
C SER A 162 26.23 -4.99 11.30
N LYS A 163 25.96 -6.30 11.27
CA LYS A 163 24.78 -6.89 10.59
C LYS A 163 23.45 -6.52 11.27
N GLU A 164 23.38 -5.33 11.85
CA GLU A 164 22.31 -4.77 12.64
C GLU A 164 21.53 -3.80 11.77
N ILE A 165 20.26 -4.09 11.55
CA ILE A 165 19.32 -3.26 10.80
C ILE A 165 18.53 -2.46 11.84
N GLU A 166 18.67 -1.13 11.85
CA GLU A 166 17.90 -0.24 12.74
C GLU A 166 16.42 -0.08 12.32
N HIS A 167 15.74 -1.19 12.07
CA HIS A 167 14.35 -1.24 11.60
C HIS A 167 13.64 -2.49 12.13
N PHE A 168 12.31 -2.55 11.97
CA PHE A 168 11.47 -3.68 12.40
C PHE A 168 11.17 -4.69 11.27
N PHE A 169 11.62 -4.41 10.05
CA PHE A 169 11.60 -5.29 8.89
C PHE A 169 12.73 -4.91 7.92
N CYS A 170 12.96 -5.72 6.90
CA CYS A 170 13.94 -5.44 5.86
C CYS A 170 13.43 -4.37 4.88
N ASP A 171 13.93 -3.15 5.07
CA ASP A 171 13.66 -1.99 4.20
C ASP A 171 14.93 -1.55 3.46
N ILE A 172 14.76 -0.86 2.34
CA ILE A 172 15.86 -0.42 1.47
C ILE A 172 16.79 0.54 2.19
N ALA A 173 16.24 1.54 2.88
CA ALA A 173 17.01 2.60 3.52
C ALA A 173 18.00 2.08 4.60
N PRO A 174 17.60 1.21 5.56
CA PRO A 174 18.52 0.66 6.54
C PRO A 174 19.46 -0.40 5.96
N LEU A 175 19.07 -1.14 4.90
CA LEU A 175 19.98 -2.08 4.22
C LEU A 175 21.11 -1.34 3.47
N LEU A 176 20.79 -0.21 2.83
CA LEU A 176 21.79 0.62 2.16
C LEU A 176 22.81 1.23 3.12
N ASP A 177 22.45 1.47 4.38
CA ASP A 177 23.36 1.99 5.40
C ASP A 177 24.41 0.92 5.82
N LEU A 178 24.23 -0.36 5.43
CA LEU A 178 25.13 -1.49 5.73
C LEU A 178 26.07 -1.89 4.58
N VAL A 179 25.86 -1.32 3.39
CA VAL A 179 26.65 -1.62 2.17
C VAL A 179 27.96 -0.85 2.18
N CYS A 180 29.08 -1.51 1.88
CA CYS A 180 30.42 -0.88 1.87
C CYS A 180 30.92 -0.44 0.50
N SER A 181 30.10 -0.62 -0.54
CA SER A 181 30.42 -0.20 -1.91
C SER A 181 29.82 1.18 -2.18
N ASP A 182 30.27 1.83 -3.24
CA ASP A 182 29.56 2.99 -3.78
C ASP A 182 28.13 2.59 -4.18
N THR A 183 27.15 3.27 -3.58
CA THR A 183 25.71 3.07 -3.77
C THR A 183 25.07 4.25 -4.50
N TYR A 184 25.86 5.22 -4.99
CA TYR A 184 25.35 6.43 -5.61
C TYR A 184 24.44 6.12 -6.81
N LEU A 185 24.90 5.29 -7.75
CA LEU A 185 24.12 4.91 -8.93
C LEU A 185 22.82 4.19 -8.56
N PHE A 186 22.88 3.27 -7.59
CA PHE A 186 21.69 2.57 -7.08
C PHE A 186 20.68 3.54 -6.48
N LYS A 187 21.14 4.47 -5.61
CA LYS A 187 20.29 5.48 -4.96
C LYS A 187 19.64 6.42 -5.99
N LEU A 188 20.40 6.84 -7.00
CA LEU A 188 19.90 7.71 -8.08
C LEU A 188 18.80 7.01 -8.89
N LEU A 189 19.05 5.77 -9.34
CA LEU A 189 18.08 5.03 -10.14
C LEU A 189 16.85 4.62 -9.33
N LEU A 190 17.03 4.24 -8.07
CA LEU A 190 15.93 4.03 -7.13
C LEU A 190 15.06 5.28 -7.02
N PHE A 191 15.67 6.44 -6.77
CA PHE A 191 14.92 7.70 -6.66
C PHE A 191 14.14 8.02 -7.94
N MET A 192 14.78 7.91 -9.10
CA MET A 192 14.12 8.14 -10.39
C MET A 192 12.96 7.17 -10.62
N ALA A 193 13.17 5.88 -10.34
CA ALA A 193 12.13 4.87 -10.50
C ALA A 193 10.96 5.11 -9.55
N THR A 194 11.24 5.44 -8.28
CA THR A 194 10.20 5.80 -7.30
C THR A 194 9.43 7.03 -7.74
N VAL A 195 10.10 8.09 -8.21
CA VAL A 195 9.42 9.28 -8.75
C VAL A 195 8.49 8.90 -9.89
N VAL A 196 8.94 8.09 -10.84
CA VAL A 196 8.13 7.67 -11.99
C VAL A 196 6.93 6.82 -11.55
N ILE A 197 7.15 5.83 -10.68
CA ILE A 197 6.11 4.92 -10.17
C ILE A 197 5.06 5.65 -9.34
N PHE A 198 5.43 6.70 -8.62
CA PHE A 198 4.47 7.51 -7.86
C PHE A 198 3.79 8.57 -8.73
N LEU A 199 4.57 9.28 -9.54
CA LEU A 199 4.08 10.43 -10.30
C LEU A 199 3.11 10.02 -11.40
N ILE A 200 3.35 8.92 -12.11
CA ILE A 200 2.47 8.50 -13.20
C ILE A 200 1.06 8.16 -12.67
N PRO A 201 0.88 7.24 -11.70
CA PRO A 201 -0.42 6.95 -11.11
C PRO A 201 -1.06 8.15 -10.42
N PHE A 202 -0.26 9.00 -9.76
CA PHE A 202 -0.75 10.24 -9.16
C PHE A 202 -1.30 11.20 -10.21
N ALA A 203 -0.57 11.44 -11.31
CA ALA A 203 -0.99 12.32 -12.39
C ALA A 203 -2.24 11.79 -13.09
N LEU A 204 -2.32 10.48 -13.34
CA LEU A 204 -3.52 9.83 -13.88
C LEU A 204 -4.72 9.99 -12.95
N THR A 205 -4.51 9.84 -11.65
CA THR A 205 -5.56 10.01 -10.65
C THR A 205 -6.01 11.46 -10.60
N ALA A 206 -5.09 12.41 -10.51
CA ALA A 206 -5.39 13.84 -10.51
C ALA A 206 -6.16 14.26 -11.77
N ALA A 207 -5.69 13.86 -12.95
CA ALA A 207 -6.36 14.14 -14.22
C ALA A 207 -7.78 13.55 -14.26
N SER A 208 -7.95 12.30 -13.83
CA SER A 208 -9.25 11.63 -13.72
C SER A 208 -10.20 12.42 -12.83
N TYR A 209 -9.73 12.86 -11.67
CA TYR A 209 -10.56 13.57 -10.70
C TYR A 209 -10.85 15.03 -11.06
N ILE A 210 -9.96 15.69 -11.79
CA ILE A 210 -10.23 17.01 -12.39
C ILE A 210 -11.40 16.88 -13.37
N GLN A 211 -11.35 15.88 -14.26
CA GLN A 211 -12.42 15.62 -15.23
C GLN A 211 -13.73 15.21 -14.55
N ILE A 212 -13.69 14.32 -13.56
CA ILE A 212 -14.86 13.93 -12.76
C ILE A 212 -15.50 15.15 -12.11
N THR A 213 -14.69 16.02 -11.49
CA THR A 213 -15.19 17.23 -10.83
C THR A 213 -15.86 18.16 -11.85
N HIS A 214 -15.23 18.36 -13.01
CA HIS A 214 -15.79 19.15 -14.09
C HIS A 214 -17.15 18.59 -14.55
N THR A 215 -17.27 17.28 -14.80
CA THR A 215 -18.53 16.64 -15.19
C THR A 215 -19.59 16.74 -14.09
N ILE A 216 -19.23 16.57 -12.82
CA ILE A 216 -20.18 16.70 -11.69
C ILE A 216 -20.73 18.12 -11.60
N LEU A 217 -19.89 19.15 -11.80
CA LEU A 217 -20.34 20.55 -11.76
C LEU A 217 -21.36 20.88 -12.85
N GLN A 218 -21.37 20.14 -13.96
CA GLN A 218 -22.35 20.29 -15.04
C GLN A 218 -23.70 19.63 -14.73
N ILE A 219 -23.81 18.81 -13.68
CA ILE A 219 -25.08 18.16 -13.30
C ILE A 219 -26.05 19.20 -12.73
N PRO A 220 -27.22 19.43 -13.35
CA PRO A 220 -28.15 20.49 -12.92
C PRO A 220 -28.68 20.25 -11.49
N ALA A 221 -29.01 19.00 -11.17
CA ALA A 221 -29.63 18.63 -9.89
C ALA A 221 -28.61 18.54 -8.75
N ALA A 222 -28.81 19.30 -7.67
CA ALA A 222 -27.97 19.28 -6.47
C ALA A 222 -27.91 17.88 -5.81
N LYS A 223 -29.01 17.13 -5.85
CA LYS A 223 -29.08 15.74 -5.35
C LYS A 223 -28.20 14.79 -6.17
N GLY A 224 -28.13 14.99 -7.50
CA GLY A 224 -27.24 14.24 -8.39
C GLY A 224 -25.76 14.54 -8.12
N ARG A 225 -25.43 15.82 -7.90
CA ARG A 225 -24.09 16.27 -7.51
C ARG A 225 -23.63 15.66 -6.20
N CYS A 226 -24.46 15.73 -5.15
CA CYS A 226 -24.12 15.16 -3.84
C CYS A 226 -23.89 13.64 -3.91
N LYS A 227 -24.72 12.93 -4.67
CA LYS A 227 -24.57 11.48 -4.87
C LYS A 227 -23.22 11.15 -5.54
N ALA A 228 -22.88 11.86 -6.62
CA ALA A 228 -21.63 11.64 -7.35
C ALA A 228 -20.37 11.98 -6.53
N PHE A 229 -20.39 13.09 -5.78
CA PHE A 229 -19.30 13.41 -4.85
C PHE A 229 -19.14 12.34 -3.76
N SER A 230 -20.25 11.87 -3.18
CA SER A 230 -20.22 10.83 -2.15
C SER A 230 -19.62 9.51 -2.65
N THR A 231 -19.86 9.14 -3.92
CA THR A 231 -19.28 7.92 -4.51
C THR A 231 -17.77 8.01 -4.72
N CYS A 232 -17.23 9.22 -4.90
CA CYS A 232 -15.81 9.47 -5.16
C CYS A 232 -14.99 9.72 -3.89
N ALA A 233 -15.64 10.15 -2.82
CA ALA A 233 -14.99 10.61 -1.60
C ALA A 233 -14.17 9.52 -0.90
N ALA A 234 -14.63 8.27 -0.87
CA ALA A 234 -13.90 7.17 -0.24
C ALA A 234 -12.55 6.93 -0.95
N HIS A 235 -12.57 6.82 -2.28
CA HIS A 235 -11.36 6.61 -3.07
C HIS A 235 -10.41 7.81 -2.99
N LEU A 236 -10.91 9.05 -3.01
CA LEU A 236 -10.08 10.24 -2.83
C LEU A 236 -9.36 10.28 -1.47
N VAL A 237 -10.04 9.87 -0.39
CA VAL A 237 -9.42 9.80 0.93
C VAL A 237 -8.32 8.75 0.95
N VAL A 238 -8.56 7.56 0.39
CA VAL A 238 -7.55 6.48 0.31
C VAL A 238 -6.36 6.89 -0.52
N VAL A 239 -6.58 7.44 -1.72
CA VAL A 239 -5.54 7.99 -2.59
C VAL A 239 -4.73 9.06 -1.86
N THR A 240 -5.40 10.01 -1.21
CA THR A 240 -4.72 11.12 -0.52
C THR A 240 -3.89 10.60 0.65
N LEU A 241 -4.45 9.70 1.47
CA LEU A 241 -3.71 9.04 2.55
C LEU A 241 -2.50 8.32 1.99
N PHE A 242 -2.67 7.44 1.00
CA PHE A 242 -1.60 6.65 0.41
C PHE A 242 -0.49 7.52 -0.20
N TYR A 243 -0.80 8.44 -1.12
CA TYR A 243 0.19 9.27 -1.79
C TYR A 243 0.84 10.29 -0.84
N CYS A 244 0.10 10.86 0.12
CA CYS A 244 0.70 11.76 1.10
C CYS A 244 1.60 11.00 2.07
N THR A 245 1.20 9.84 2.59
CA THR A 245 2.04 9.08 3.52
C THR A 245 3.25 8.52 2.79
N ALA A 246 3.07 7.77 1.71
CA ALA A 246 4.16 7.11 0.98
C ALA A 246 5.07 8.11 0.24
N GLY A 247 4.49 9.16 -0.36
CA GLY A 247 5.26 10.22 -1.02
C GLY A 247 6.14 11.01 -0.05
N LEU A 248 5.66 11.33 1.16
CA LEU A 248 6.47 12.00 2.18
C LEU A 248 7.63 11.13 2.69
N VAL A 249 7.50 9.80 2.68
CA VAL A 249 8.56 8.86 3.09
C VAL A 249 9.65 8.76 2.04
N HIS A 250 9.26 8.58 0.77
CA HIS A 250 10.18 8.12 -0.27
C HIS A 250 10.74 9.24 -1.15
N LEU A 251 10.11 10.42 -1.18
CA LEU A 251 10.54 11.55 -2.02
C LEU A 251 11.34 12.63 -1.28
N LYS A 252 11.48 12.55 0.05
CA LYS A 252 12.12 13.61 0.85
C LYS A 252 13.59 13.31 1.19
N PRO A 253 14.54 14.26 1.02
CA PRO A 253 15.95 14.03 1.30
C PRO A 253 16.22 13.67 2.78
N LYS A 254 17.14 12.73 3.02
CA LYS A 254 17.63 12.37 4.36
C LYS A 254 18.27 13.62 5.01
N SER A 255 17.59 14.22 5.99
CA SER A 255 18.19 15.16 6.94
C SER A 255 18.29 14.51 8.32
N SER A 256 19.29 14.88 9.12
CA SER A 256 19.65 14.24 10.40
C SER A 256 18.52 14.21 11.44
N LEU A 257 17.57 15.16 11.40
CA LEU A 257 16.40 15.17 12.28
C LEU A 257 15.40 14.02 12.01
N TRP A 258 15.43 13.39 10.83
CA TRP A 258 14.39 12.44 10.40
C TRP A 258 14.77 10.97 10.59
N ALA A 259 16.00 10.67 11.02
CA ALA A 259 16.40 9.29 11.32
C ALA A 259 15.49 8.63 12.38
N ARG A 260 15.02 9.42 13.35
CA ARG A 260 14.10 9.00 14.42
C ARG A 260 12.64 8.89 13.95
N SER A 261 12.23 9.68 12.95
CA SER A 261 10.87 9.61 12.38
C SER A 261 10.71 8.50 11.34
N ARG A 262 11.78 7.96 10.74
CA ARG A 262 11.71 6.83 9.78
C ARG A 262 10.87 5.64 10.28
N LYS A 263 11.01 5.24 11.55
CA LYS A 263 10.23 4.13 12.12
C LYS A 263 8.74 4.47 12.30
N LEU A 264 8.43 5.69 12.75
CA LEU A 264 7.06 6.20 12.91
C LEU A 264 6.35 6.38 11.56
N VAL A 265 7.12 6.84 10.58
CA VAL A 265 6.67 7.03 9.21
C VAL A 265 6.52 5.69 8.50
N ALA A 266 7.37 4.70 8.81
CA ALA A 266 7.16 3.32 8.36
C ALA A 266 5.88 2.73 8.92
N LEU A 267 5.63 2.85 10.23
CA LEU A 267 4.37 2.44 10.86
C LEU A 267 3.13 3.06 10.20
N SER A 268 3.20 4.31 9.72
CA SER A 268 2.02 4.93 9.13
C SER A 268 1.61 4.27 7.81
N TYR A 269 2.54 3.96 6.90
CA TYR A 269 2.18 3.28 5.65
C TYR A 269 2.11 1.75 5.79
N THR A 270 2.82 1.14 6.76
CA THR A 270 2.81 -0.32 6.93
C THR A 270 1.64 -0.83 7.77
N VAL A 271 1.13 -0.01 8.69
CA VAL A 271 0.13 -0.42 9.68
C VAL A 271 -1.13 0.45 9.62
N VAL A 272 -0.97 1.78 9.57
CA VAL A 272 -2.13 2.69 9.67
C VAL A 272 -2.92 2.76 8.37
N THR A 273 -2.25 2.90 7.21
CA THR A 273 -2.94 2.99 5.91
C THR A 273 -3.77 1.73 5.59
N PRO A 274 -3.22 0.50 5.70
CA PRO A 274 -4.00 -0.72 5.49
C PRO A 274 -5.16 -0.88 6.48
N MET A 275 -5.02 -0.42 7.73
CA MET A 275 -6.10 -0.47 8.72
C MET A 275 -7.26 0.47 8.33
N LEU A 276 -6.94 1.64 7.78
CA LEU A 276 -7.95 2.65 7.43
C LEU A 276 -8.71 2.30 6.15
N ASN A 277 -8.11 1.57 5.21
CA ASN A 277 -8.74 1.25 3.92
C ASN A 277 -10.08 0.51 4.07
N PRO A 278 -10.18 -0.60 4.84
CA PRO A 278 -11.45 -1.26 5.13
C PRO A 278 -12.50 -0.36 5.78
N ILE A 279 -12.07 0.50 6.71
CA ILE A 279 -12.94 1.40 7.45
C ILE A 279 -13.51 2.47 6.50
N ILE A 280 -12.68 3.04 5.63
CA ILE A 280 -13.08 4.06 4.66
C ILE A 280 -14.07 3.49 3.65
N TYR A 281 -13.80 2.30 3.09
CA TYR A 281 -14.67 1.67 2.12
C TYR A 281 -15.96 1.10 2.74
N SER A 282 -15.91 0.59 3.97
CA SER A 282 -17.09 -0.03 4.63
C SER A 282 -17.97 0.99 5.36
N LEU A 283 -17.41 1.99 6.06
CA LEU A 283 -18.21 2.96 6.80
C LEU A 283 -18.86 4.03 5.92
N ARG A 284 -18.30 4.35 4.76
CA ARG A 284 -18.91 5.35 3.85
C ARG A 284 -19.80 4.76 2.79
N ASN A 285 -19.67 3.47 2.49
CA ASN A 285 -20.51 2.85 1.47
C ASN A 285 -21.78 2.25 2.08
N THR A 286 -22.92 2.87 1.79
CA THR A 286 -24.25 2.38 2.18
C THR A 286 -24.54 0.98 1.66
N GLU A 287 -23.98 0.60 0.51
CA GLU A 287 -24.16 -0.74 -0.06
C GLU A 287 -23.43 -1.80 0.78
N VAL A 288 -22.19 -1.53 1.21
CA VAL A 288 -21.44 -2.41 2.11
C VAL A 288 -22.14 -2.50 3.47
N LYS A 289 -22.64 -1.39 4.01
CA LYS A 289 -23.42 -1.40 5.26
C LYS A 289 -24.71 -2.22 5.16
N LEU A 290 -25.36 -2.22 4.01
CA LEU A 290 -26.57 -3.01 3.77
C LEU A 290 -26.24 -4.49 3.61
N ALA A 291 -25.14 -4.81 2.92
CA ALA A 291 -24.65 -6.18 2.77
C ALA A 291 -24.24 -6.78 4.13
N LEU A 292 -23.56 -6.01 4.98
CA LEU A 292 -23.15 -6.43 6.34
C LEU A 292 -24.30 -6.62 7.33
N ARG A 293 -25.50 -6.16 6.99
CA ARG A 293 -26.71 -6.32 7.82
C ARG A 293 -27.56 -7.52 7.43
N LYS A 294 -27.26 -8.18 6.30
CA LYS A 294 -27.89 -9.42 5.87
C LYS A 294 -27.13 -10.61 6.45
#